data_AF-A0A7C3MPR9-F1
#
_entry.id   AF-A0A7C3MPR9-F1
#
_cell.length_a   1.000
_cell.length_b   1.000
_cell.length_c   1.000
_cell.angle_alpha   90.00
_cell.angle_beta   90.00
_cell.angle_gamma   90.00
#
_symmetry.space_group_name_H-M   'P 1'
#
loop_
_entity.id
_entity.type
_entity.pdbx_description
1 polymer ?
#
loop_
_entity_poly.entity_id
_entity_poly.type
_entity_poly.pdbx_seq_one_letter_code
_entity_poly.pdbx_strand_id
1 'polypeptide(L)'
;MSCSFLEALKDRVLVCDGAMGTMLMRYGLTSGGCSEEWNISRPEVVEEIHRLYIEAGADCIETNTFGANRFRLSAHHLEGKVKDLNIAGARIARRVAQDRIFVLGSIGPTGKILEPFGDLSLESAYEAFKEQAMALEEGGVDAIIIETMGDLQEARIALLACKENTKLPVICQMSFSENLRTTSGTPPEVSALVLWSLGADVVGANCSMGSEGLYRVLEKMTLSGAPYISIQPNAGMPIIENGRLLYPETPEELADFAVKYVRLGASIVGSCCGSTPEHTKAISNAIRGMEKTRIERRSSYSAFTSRTRLIEISKDLPITVIGEKLNAYAEECKRLLSSKDIDGLVELGREQIQGGAKAIDIHLASPEVNEKELVRELIINFQQFGDVPLVFDIQDPEVLEMALRIYPGRACINSISLEASREEIIKLARRYGTVAIALTTGRERLPEDGEERIKNGENVLSMFDSNDRTDIILDPLVFSIATSPEQIRETLKALSYFNDRGYLTIIGLSNVSFGLPNRSLLNRAFLGMAVANGLDSVILDPTDKNLMDILYASQVIMGRISLLDYVKRFK
;
A
#
# COMPACT_ATOMS: atom_id res chain seq x y z
N MET A 1 19.16 -13.31 21.62
CA MET A 1 18.19 -12.51 22.42
C MET A 1 17.07 -13.39 22.95
N SER A 2 16.46 -13.05 24.10
CA SER A 2 15.33 -13.81 24.67
C SER A 2 13.95 -13.46 24.09
N CYS A 3 13.89 -12.47 23.19
CA CYS A 3 12.66 -11.88 22.66
C CYS A 3 12.84 -11.65 21.14
N SER A 4 11.80 -11.89 20.34
CA SER A 4 11.82 -11.69 18.88
C SER A 4 11.77 -10.21 18.50
N PHE A 5 12.16 -9.88 17.26
CA PHE A 5 12.14 -8.51 16.74
C PHE A 5 10.75 -7.84 16.86
N LEU A 6 9.68 -8.56 16.49
CA LEU A 6 8.32 -8.02 16.55
C LEU A 6 7.80 -7.86 17.98
N GLU A 7 8.23 -8.70 18.92
CA GLU A 7 7.90 -8.53 20.33
C GLU A 7 8.63 -7.31 20.91
N ALA A 8 9.91 -7.12 20.59
CA ALA A 8 10.65 -5.92 21.01
C ALA A 8 9.99 -4.62 20.50
N LEU A 9 9.47 -4.63 19.26
CA LEU A 9 8.72 -3.50 18.72
C LEU A 9 7.41 -3.22 19.46
N LYS A 10 6.76 -4.22 20.07
CA LYS A 10 5.56 -3.99 20.88
C LYS A 10 5.91 -3.23 22.16
N ASP A 11 7.06 -3.53 22.74
CA ASP A 11 7.44 -3.08 24.08
C ASP A 11 8.14 -1.72 24.09
N ARG A 12 8.94 -1.41 23.06
CA ARG A 12 9.76 -0.19 23.04
C ARG A 12 10.06 0.34 21.64
N VAL A 13 10.61 1.55 21.59
CA VAL A 13 11.23 2.12 20.39
C VAL A 13 12.62 1.51 20.22
N LEU A 14 12.97 1.16 18.98
CA LEU A 14 14.30 0.65 18.62
C LEU A 14 15.14 1.72 17.93
N VAL A 15 16.44 1.75 18.23
CA VAL A 15 17.42 2.58 17.54
C VAL A 15 18.08 1.77 16.42
N CYS A 16 17.90 2.16 15.16
CA CYS A 16 18.69 1.63 14.04
C CYS A 16 20.03 2.37 13.94
N ASP A 17 21.01 1.74 13.27
CA ASP A 17 22.32 2.32 13.06
C ASP A 17 22.32 3.49 12.05
N GLY A 18 23.53 3.89 11.64
CA GLY A 18 23.78 4.98 10.71
C GLY A 18 24.36 4.50 9.38
N ALA A 19 24.90 5.42 8.58
CA ALA A 19 25.38 5.11 7.24
C ALA A 19 26.58 4.15 7.21
N MET A 20 26.37 2.93 6.69
CA MET A 20 27.45 2.00 6.32
C MET A 20 28.34 2.58 5.22
N GLY A 21 27.74 3.06 4.11
CA GLY A 21 28.49 3.59 2.97
C GLY A 21 29.38 4.78 3.32
N THR A 22 28.89 5.72 4.12
CA THR A 22 29.68 6.88 4.60
C THR A 22 30.89 6.42 5.43
N MET A 23 30.72 5.42 6.28
CA MET A 23 31.81 4.86 7.07
C MET A 23 32.82 4.12 6.20
N LEU A 24 32.38 3.28 5.25
CA LEU A 24 33.27 2.58 4.30
C LEU A 24 34.12 3.55 3.48
N MET A 25 33.56 4.69 3.05
CA MET A 25 34.33 5.74 2.36
C MET A 25 35.44 6.32 3.24
N ARG A 26 35.23 6.47 4.56
CA ARG A 26 36.28 6.89 5.52
C ARG A 26 37.41 5.86 5.64
N TYR A 27 37.09 4.57 5.45
CA TYR A 27 38.06 3.48 5.38
C TYR A 27 38.67 3.28 3.97
N GLY A 28 38.36 4.18 3.02
CA GLY A 28 38.99 4.23 1.71
C GLY A 28 38.22 3.56 0.57
N LEU A 29 36.93 3.22 0.75
CA LEU A 29 36.08 2.83 -0.37
C LEU A 29 35.93 4.02 -1.32
N THR A 30 36.30 3.83 -2.59
CA THR A 30 36.20 4.88 -3.61
C THR A 30 34.74 5.09 -4.02
N SER A 31 34.40 6.31 -4.44
CA SER A 31 33.10 6.60 -5.03
C SER A 31 32.80 5.66 -6.20
N GLY A 32 31.64 5.02 -6.20
CA GLY A 32 31.24 4.02 -7.19
C GLY A 32 31.89 2.64 -7.01
N GLY A 33 32.63 2.40 -5.91
CA GLY A 33 33.10 1.06 -5.55
C GLY A 33 31.95 0.16 -5.07
N CYS A 34 32.15 -1.15 -5.15
CA CYS A 34 31.22 -2.16 -4.65
C CYS A 34 31.43 -2.37 -3.15
N SER A 35 30.56 -1.81 -2.31
CA SER A 35 30.63 -1.99 -0.85
C SER A 35 30.46 -3.45 -0.45
N GLU A 36 29.63 -4.19 -1.17
CA GLU A 36 29.28 -5.58 -0.88
C GLU A 36 30.50 -6.50 -1.02
N GLU A 37 31.41 -6.21 -1.96
CA GLU A 37 32.66 -6.97 -2.14
C GLU A 37 33.54 -6.97 -0.88
N TRP A 38 33.44 -5.94 -0.05
CA TRP A 38 34.20 -5.85 1.20
C TRP A 38 33.71 -6.83 2.26
N ASN A 39 32.53 -7.44 2.10
CA ASN A 39 32.10 -8.56 2.95
C ASN A 39 33.04 -9.78 2.83
N ILE A 40 33.80 -9.89 1.75
CA ILE A 40 34.78 -10.98 1.55
C ILE A 40 36.20 -10.45 1.52
N SER A 41 36.44 -9.33 0.83
CA SER A 41 37.80 -8.83 0.60
C SER A 41 38.37 -8.04 1.79
N ARG A 42 37.50 -7.43 2.62
CA ARG A 42 37.87 -6.62 3.80
C ARG A 42 36.86 -6.77 4.95
N PRO A 43 36.55 -8.00 5.38
CA PRO A 43 35.49 -8.26 6.36
C PRO A 43 35.75 -7.59 7.71
N GLU A 44 37.02 -7.40 8.07
CA GLU A 44 37.45 -6.73 9.31
C GLU A 44 36.99 -5.27 9.38
N VAL A 45 36.92 -4.57 8.25
CA VAL A 45 36.45 -3.18 8.20
C VAL A 45 34.94 -3.12 8.43
N VAL A 46 34.19 -4.00 7.77
CA VAL A 46 32.73 -4.10 7.96
C VAL A 46 32.41 -4.48 9.41
N GLU A 47 33.16 -5.42 9.98
CA GLU A 47 33.03 -5.83 11.38
C GLU A 47 33.25 -4.66 12.35
N GLU A 48 34.29 -3.86 12.11
CA GLU A 48 34.60 -2.69 12.93
C GLU A 48 33.49 -1.63 12.88
N ILE A 49 32.96 -1.35 11.69
CA ILE A 49 31.87 -0.37 11.54
C ILE A 49 30.63 -0.81 12.33
N HIS A 50 30.25 -2.08 12.28
CA HIS A 50 29.15 -2.59 13.11
C HIS A 50 29.42 -2.43 14.61
N ARG A 51 30.65 -2.72 15.07
CA ARG A 51 31.01 -2.52 16.50
C ARG A 51 30.83 -1.07 16.92
N LEU A 52 31.27 -0.13 16.10
CA LEU A 52 31.14 1.30 16.39
C LEU A 52 29.68 1.73 16.59
N TYR A 53 28.75 1.25 15.75
CA TYR A 53 27.32 1.54 15.90
C TYR A 53 26.68 0.85 17.10
N ILE A 54 27.10 -0.39 17.40
CA ILE A 54 26.64 -1.12 18.59
C ILE A 54 27.10 -0.40 19.86
N GLU A 55 28.36 0.04 19.93
CA GLU A 55 28.90 0.81 21.04
C GLU A 55 28.26 2.19 21.19
N ALA A 56 27.80 2.77 20.07
CA ALA A 56 26.99 3.98 20.07
C ALA A 56 25.57 3.78 20.64
N GLY A 57 25.12 2.53 20.81
CA GLY A 57 23.82 2.20 21.41
C GLY A 57 22.71 1.95 20.39
N ALA A 58 23.06 1.47 19.19
CA ALA A 58 22.10 0.89 18.27
C ALA A 58 21.47 -0.39 18.85
N ASP A 59 20.17 -0.57 18.65
CA ASP A 59 19.44 -1.82 18.92
C ASP A 59 19.39 -2.72 17.68
N CYS A 60 19.48 -2.12 16.49
CA CYS A 60 19.46 -2.78 15.20
C CYS A 60 20.67 -2.32 14.38
N ILE A 61 21.29 -3.25 13.64
CA ILE A 61 22.31 -2.93 12.63
C ILE A 61 21.91 -3.50 11.27
N GLU A 62 22.17 -2.73 10.22
CA GLU A 62 21.88 -3.12 8.84
C GLU A 62 23.08 -3.83 8.21
N THR A 63 22.87 -4.96 7.56
CA THR A 63 23.95 -5.66 6.85
C THR A 63 24.52 -4.82 5.71
N ASN A 64 25.82 -4.95 5.43
CA ASN A 64 26.45 -4.32 4.26
C ASN A 64 26.05 -5.02 2.94
N THR A 65 24.77 -4.98 2.59
CA THR A 65 24.17 -5.72 1.47
C THR A 65 23.18 -4.92 0.64
N PHE A 66 23.10 -3.60 0.85
CA PHE A 66 22.17 -2.71 0.14
C PHE A 66 22.12 -2.98 -1.38
N GLY A 67 23.27 -3.01 -2.04
CA GLY A 67 23.40 -3.25 -3.47
C GLY A 67 23.62 -4.71 -3.87
N ALA A 68 23.45 -5.68 -2.97
CA ALA A 68 23.83 -7.08 -3.19
C ALA A 68 22.81 -7.88 -4.03
N ASN A 69 22.18 -7.25 -5.02
CA ASN A 69 21.33 -7.92 -6.01
C ASN A 69 22.05 -8.04 -7.36
N ARG A 70 21.62 -9.00 -8.18
CA ARG A 70 22.26 -9.32 -9.47
C ARG A 70 22.41 -8.11 -10.40
N PHE A 71 21.44 -7.19 -10.42
CA PHE A 71 21.47 -6.06 -11.33
C PHE A 71 22.52 -5.03 -10.92
N ARG A 72 22.59 -4.69 -9.63
CA ARG A 72 23.61 -3.79 -9.08
C ARG A 72 25.01 -4.39 -9.17
N LEU A 73 25.15 -5.67 -8.81
CA LEU A 73 26.43 -6.39 -8.87
C LEU A 73 26.96 -6.59 -10.30
N SER A 74 26.09 -6.63 -11.30
CA SER A 74 26.50 -6.72 -12.72
C SER A 74 27.37 -5.56 -13.20
N ALA A 75 27.19 -4.35 -12.62
CA ALA A 75 28.04 -3.20 -12.91
C ALA A 75 29.50 -3.41 -12.47
N HIS A 76 29.74 -4.43 -11.63
CA HIS A 76 31.05 -4.82 -11.11
C HIS A 76 31.47 -6.23 -11.55
N HIS A 77 30.72 -6.89 -12.46
CA HIS A 77 30.93 -8.29 -12.86
C HIS A 77 30.85 -9.30 -11.70
N LEU A 78 29.98 -9.02 -10.73
CA LEU A 78 29.79 -9.83 -9.52
C LEU A 78 28.38 -10.45 -9.43
N GLU A 79 27.60 -10.43 -10.50
CA GLU A 79 26.23 -10.97 -10.53
C GLU A 79 26.14 -12.45 -10.13
N GLY A 80 27.20 -13.24 -10.36
CA GLY A 80 27.29 -14.63 -9.94
C GLY A 80 27.61 -14.83 -8.45
N LYS A 81 27.83 -13.75 -7.68
CA LYS A 81 28.22 -13.79 -6.25
C LYS A 81 27.14 -13.26 -5.31
N VAL A 82 25.90 -13.08 -5.79
CA VAL A 82 24.78 -12.58 -4.97
C VAL A 82 24.67 -13.34 -3.65
N LYS A 83 24.57 -14.68 -3.72
CA LYS A 83 24.43 -15.52 -2.54
C LYS A 83 25.61 -15.36 -1.56
N ASP A 84 26.84 -15.47 -2.05
CA ASP A 84 28.05 -15.43 -1.23
C ASP A 84 28.24 -14.09 -0.51
N LEU A 85 28.01 -12.98 -1.23
CA LEU A 85 28.18 -11.63 -0.68
C LEU A 85 27.12 -11.30 0.38
N ASN A 86 25.86 -11.73 0.17
CA ASN A 86 24.80 -11.54 1.16
C ASN A 86 25.02 -12.37 2.41
N ILE A 87 25.34 -13.66 2.27
CA ILE A 87 25.62 -14.53 3.41
C ILE A 87 26.84 -14.03 4.19
N ALA A 88 27.90 -13.60 3.50
CA ALA A 88 29.08 -13.05 4.16
C ALA A 88 28.74 -11.78 4.96
N GLY A 89 28.01 -10.83 4.38
CA GLY A 89 27.57 -9.61 5.05
C GLY A 89 26.71 -9.89 6.29
N ALA A 90 25.71 -10.78 6.15
CA ALA A 90 24.86 -11.21 7.25
C ALA A 90 25.64 -11.91 8.37
N ARG A 91 26.59 -12.79 8.04
CA ARG A 91 27.41 -13.49 9.04
C ARG A 91 28.38 -12.55 9.76
N ILE A 92 28.91 -11.52 9.10
CA ILE A 92 29.72 -10.49 9.77
C ILE A 92 28.87 -9.77 10.80
N ALA A 93 27.72 -9.22 10.39
CA ALA A 93 26.81 -8.52 11.29
C ALA A 93 26.37 -9.40 12.47
N ARG A 94 25.97 -10.65 12.21
CA ARG A 94 25.57 -11.62 13.24
C ARG A 94 26.69 -11.91 14.25
N ARG A 95 27.94 -12.04 13.80
CA ARG A 95 29.09 -12.30 14.67
C ARG A 95 29.29 -11.18 15.69
N VAL A 96 29.14 -9.92 15.25
CA VAL A 96 29.30 -8.74 16.10
C VAL A 96 28.09 -8.51 17.00
N ALA A 97 26.89 -8.66 16.44
CA ALA A 97 25.63 -8.50 17.15
C ALA A 97 25.48 -9.49 18.33
N GLN A 98 26.02 -10.69 18.17
CA GLN A 98 25.84 -11.81 19.09
C GLN A 98 24.33 -11.99 19.38
N ASP A 99 23.97 -12.10 20.66
CA ASP A 99 22.61 -12.24 21.16
C ASP A 99 22.04 -10.93 21.73
N ARG A 100 22.59 -9.76 21.36
CA ARG A 100 22.24 -8.46 21.97
C ARG A 100 21.57 -7.47 21.02
N ILE A 101 21.79 -7.62 19.71
CA ILE A 101 21.45 -6.62 18.68
C ILE A 101 20.70 -7.32 17.56
N PHE A 102 19.66 -6.68 17.03
CA PHE A 102 18.92 -7.21 15.89
C PHE A 102 19.70 -6.95 14.59
N VAL A 103 19.89 -8.00 13.78
CA VAL A 103 20.52 -7.87 12.47
C VAL A 103 19.45 -7.73 11.41
N LEU A 104 19.46 -6.62 10.68
CA LEU A 104 18.53 -6.33 9.59
C LEU A 104 19.22 -6.59 8.25
N GLY A 105 18.69 -7.52 7.46
CA GLY A 105 19.15 -7.78 6.10
C GLY A 105 18.77 -6.65 5.16
N SER A 106 19.71 -5.78 4.81
CA SER A 106 19.48 -4.63 3.92
C SER A 106 19.33 -5.06 2.46
N ILE A 107 18.24 -4.58 1.83
CA ILE A 107 17.91 -4.75 0.42
C ILE A 107 17.56 -3.38 -0.15
N GLY A 108 18.42 -2.85 -1.03
CA GLY A 108 18.16 -1.66 -1.82
C GLY A 108 17.49 -1.95 -3.17
N PRO A 109 17.17 -0.90 -3.96
CA PRO A 109 16.56 -1.07 -5.28
C PRO A 109 17.48 -1.78 -6.28
N THR A 110 16.89 -2.33 -7.34
CA THR A 110 17.63 -2.98 -8.44
C THR A 110 18.51 -2.00 -9.21
N GLY A 111 18.19 -0.70 -9.16
CA GLY A 111 18.82 0.34 -9.96
C GLY A 111 18.40 0.32 -11.43
N LYS A 112 17.37 -0.46 -11.78
CA LYS A 112 16.74 -0.48 -13.10
C LYS A 112 15.34 0.11 -13.00
N ILE A 113 14.80 0.54 -14.13
CA ILE A 113 13.43 1.05 -14.21
C ILE A 113 12.52 -0.13 -14.57
N LEU A 114 11.47 -0.35 -13.78
CA LEU A 114 10.49 -1.40 -14.01
C LEU A 114 9.57 -1.11 -15.20
N GLU A 115 9.06 -2.16 -15.82
CA GLU A 115 7.92 -2.08 -16.73
C GLU A 115 6.71 -1.40 -16.03
N PRO A 116 5.90 -0.60 -16.75
CA PRO A 116 5.97 -0.33 -18.19
C PRO A 116 6.89 0.85 -18.56
N PHE A 117 7.59 1.47 -17.61
CA PHE A 117 8.42 2.66 -17.86
C PHE A 117 9.87 2.34 -18.24
N GLY A 118 10.31 1.10 -18.03
CA GLY A 118 11.63 0.60 -18.41
C GLY A 118 11.61 -0.88 -18.75
N ASP A 119 12.80 -1.45 -18.92
CA ASP A 119 12.97 -2.78 -19.52
C ASP A 119 12.99 -3.93 -18.49
N LEU A 120 13.00 -3.63 -17.19
CA LEU A 120 13.02 -4.68 -16.16
C LEU A 120 11.60 -5.20 -15.92
N SER A 121 11.34 -6.47 -16.25
CA SER A 121 10.05 -7.09 -15.97
C SER A 121 9.82 -7.29 -14.47
N LEU A 122 8.56 -7.27 -14.04
CA LEU A 122 8.20 -7.48 -12.62
C LEU A 122 8.71 -8.84 -12.11
N GLU A 123 8.66 -9.86 -12.95
CA GLU A 123 9.13 -11.21 -12.61
C GLU A 123 10.65 -11.25 -12.41
N SER A 124 11.42 -10.57 -13.26
CA SER A 124 12.88 -10.52 -13.14
C SER A 124 13.31 -9.76 -11.88
N ALA A 125 12.58 -8.71 -11.52
CA ALA A 125 12.79 -8.00 -10.26
C ALA A 125 12.46 -8.90 -9.05
N TYR A 126 11.32 -9.60 -9.10
CA TYR A 126 10.90 -10.54 -8.06
C TYR A 126 11.97 -11.61 -7.80
N GLU A 127 12.47 -12.29 -8.84
CA GLU A 127 13.48 -13.33 -8.69
C GLU A 127 14.82 -12.79 -8.16
N ALA A 128 15.19 -11.55 -8.49
CA ALA A 128 16.38 -10.91 -7.93
C ALA A 128 16.25 -10.61 -6.42
N PHE A 129 15.10 -10.08 -5.99
CA PHE A 129 14.86 -9.82 -4.57
C PHE A 129 14.70 -11.12 -3.77
N LYS A 130 14.07 -12.14 -4.34
CA LYS A 130 13.94 -13.48 -3.74
C LYS A 130 15.30 -14.12 -3.51
N GLU A 131 16.18 -14.10 -4.51
CA GLU A 131 17.55 -14.62 -4.38
C GLU A 131 18.30 -13.95 -3.23
N GLN A 132 18.21 -12.62 -3.14
CA GLN A 132 18.85 -11.85 -2.08
C GLN A 132 18.24 -12.15 -0.69
N ALA A 133 16.92 -12.14 -0.57
CA ALA A 133 16.20 -12.38 0.68
C ALA A 133 16.50 -13.77 1.27
N MET A 134 16.49 -14.81 0.43
CA MET A 134 16.81 -16.18 0.86
C MET A 134 18.27 -16.30 1.33
N ALA A 135 19.21 -15.63 0.66
CA ALA A 135 20.61 -15.60 1.08
C ALA A 135 20.80 -14.89 2.43
N LEU A 136 20.05 -13.81 2.69
CA LEU A 136 20.07 -13.10 3.97
C LEU A 136 19.47 -13.98 5.10
N GLU A 137 18.36 -14.69 4.85
CA GLU A 137 17.79 -15.64 5.81
C GLU A 137 18.77 -16.77 6.13
N GLU A 138 19.45 -17.34 5.12
CA GLU A 138 20.52 -18.34 5.31
C GLU A 138 21.71 -17.77 6.10
N GLY A 139 21.99 -16.48 5.92
CA GLY A 139 22.99 -15.73 6.69
C GLY A 139 22.62 -15.51 8.16
N GLY A 140 21.35 -15.74 8.52
CA GLY A 140 20.84 -15.69 9.89
C GLY A 140 20.53 -14.27 10.37
N VAL A 141 19.92 -13.42 9.53
CA VAL A 141 19.38 -12.12 9.94
C VAL A 141 18.08 -12.27 10.75
N ASP A 142 17.72 -11.28 11.58
CA ASP A 142 16.51 -11.27 12.42
C ASP A 142 15.28 -10.73 11.69
N ALA A 143 15.49 -9.84 10.72
CA ALA A 143 14.47 -9.25 9.88
C ALA A 143 15.10 -8.78 8.55
N ILE A 144 14.28 -8.47 7.56
CA ILE A 144 14.70 -7.83 6.30
C ILE A 144 14.30 -6.35 6.35
N ILE A 145 15.19 -5.48 5.88
CA ILE A 145 14.88 -4.07 5.62
C ILE A 145 15.03 -3.78 4.13
N ILE A 146 13.89 -3.58 3.47
CA ILE A 146 13.82 -3.07 2.10
C ILE A 146 13.87 -1.55 2.22
N GLU A 147 14.91 -0.92 1.68
CA GLU A 147 15.17 0.50 1.92
C GLU A 147 15.48 1.30 0.65
N THR A 148 15.30 2.62 0.74
CA THR A 148 15.59 3.58 -0.32
C THR A 148 14.83 3.30 -1.63
N MET A 149 13.60 2.77 -1.55
CA MET A 149 12.78 2.52 -2.74
C MET A 149 12.19 3.82 -3.28
N GLY A 150 12.52 4.16 -4.54
CA GLY A 150 11.99 5.34 -5.24
C GLY A 150 10.71 5.07 -6.03
N ASP A 151 10.36 3.79 -6.21
CA ASP A 151 9.15 3.35 -6.91
C ASP A 151 8.32 2.39 -6.05
N LEU A 152 7.01 2.68 -5.93
CA LEU A 152 6.10 1.88 -5.12
C LEU A 152 5.95 0.45 -5.66
N GLN A 153 5.93 0.27 -6.99
CA GLN A 153 5.76 -1.06 -7.56
C GLN A 153 7.01 -1.93 -7.32
N GLU A 154 8.21 -1.35 -7.42
CA GLU A 154 9.46 -2.04 -7.05
C GLU A 154 9.46 -2.46 -5.57
N ALA A 155 9.06 -1.57 -4.67
CA ALA A 155 8.92 -1.89 -3.26
C ALA A 155 7.91 -3.02 -3.00
N ARG A 156 6.74 -2.99 -3.68
CA ARG A 156 5.74 -4.07 -3.59
C ARG A 156 6.31 -5.42 -4.05
N ILE A 157 7.04 -5.45 -5.16
CA ILE A 157 7.64 -6.68 -5.68
C ILE A 157 8.73 -7.21 -4.75
N ALA A 158 9.59 -6.34 -4.21
CA ALA A 158 10.58 -6.71 -3.21
C ALA A 158 9.92 -7.28 -1.94
N LEU A 159 8.85 -6.64 -1.46
CA LEU A 159 8.10 -7.09 -0.29
C LEU A 159 7.47 -8.47 -0.52
N LEU A 160 6.79 -8.67 -1.66
CA LEU A 160 6.24 -9.98 -2.03
C LEU A 160 7.34 -11.04 -2.09
N ALA A 161 8.47 -10.75 -2.73
CA ALA A 161 9.59 -11.69 -2.79
C ALA A 161 10.10 -12.08 -1.40
N CYS A 162 10.17 -11.14 -0.46
CA CYS A 162 10.58 -11.43 0.91
C CYS A 162 9.52 -12.25 1.67
N LYS A 163 8.24 -11.83 1.65
CA LYS A 163 7.15 -12.48 2.41
C LYS A 163 6.78 -13.86 1.87
N GLU A 164 6.94 -14.10 0.56
CA GLU A 164 6.61 -15.38 -0.07
C GLU A 164 7.73 -16.44 0.09
N ASN A 165 8.97 -16.02 0.35
CA ASN A 165 10.14 -16.93 0.32
C ASN A 165 10.95 -16.97 1.62
N THR A 166 10.58 -16.18 2.63
CA THR A 166 11.23 -16.18 3.96
C THR A 166 10.19 -16.15 5.07
N LYS A 167 10.59 -16.46 6.30
CA LYS A 167 9.74 -16.34 7.50
C LYS A 167 10.01 -15.07 8.29
N LEU A 168 10.85 -14.20 7.76
CA LEU A 168 11.37 -13.04 8.47
C LEU A 168 10.32 -11.91 8.50
N PRO A 169 10.30 -11.12 9.60
CA PRO A 169 9.67 -9.81 9.59
C PRO A 169 10.29 -8.92 8.51
N VAL A 170 9.47 -8.09 7.87
CA VAL A 170 9.93 -7.18 6.82
C VAL A 170 9.60 -5.73 7.16
N ILE A 171 10.64 -4.91 7.18
CA ILE A 171 10.57 -3.45 7.18
C ILE A 171 10.63 -3.02 5.71
N CYS A 172 9.72 -2.15 5.27
CA CYS A 172 9.72 -1.64 3.90
C CYS A 172 9.65 -0.11 3.89
N GLN A 173 10.72 0.52 3.43
CA GLN A 173 10.90 1.96 3.42
C GLN A 173 10.94 2.52 2.00
N MET A 174 10.35 3.71 1.86
CA MET A 174 10.37 4.50 0.63
C MET A 174 11.28 5.71 0.79
N SER A 175 11.78 6.25 -0.32
CA SER A 175 12.51 7.52 -0.33
C SER A 175 11.70 8.61 -1.02
N PHE A 176 11.63 9.78 -0.37
CA PHE A 176 10.81 10.92 -0.81
C PHE A 176 11.68 12.13 -1.08
N SER A 177 11.29 12.91 -2.09
CA SER A 177 11.85 14.22 -2.36
C SER A 177 11.12 15.33 -1.57
N GLU A 178 11.64 16.56 -1.62
CA GLU A 178 11.12 17.71 -0.86
C GLU A 178 9.64 18.04 -1.12
N ASN A 179 9.10 17.60 -2.26
CA ASN A 179 7.68 17.75 -2.59
C ASN A 179 6.77 16.70 -1.91
N LEU A 180 7.32 15.90 -0.99
CA LEU A 180 6.66 14.78 -0.32
C LEU A 180 6.11 13.73 -1.29
N ARG A 181 6.89 13.40 -2.34
CA ARG A 181 6.61 12.31 -3.25
C ARG A 181 7.87 11.51 -3.56
N THR A 182 7.67 10.22 -3.80
CA THR A 182 8.69 9.34 -4.36
C THR A 182 9.02 9.74 -5.80
N THR A 183 10.07 9.17 -6.38
CA THR A 183 10.42 9.39 -7.80
C THR A 183 9.27 9.04 -8.74
N SER A 184 8.50 7.98 -8.44
CA SER A 184 7.30 7.62 -9.21
C SER A 184 6.02 8.37 -8.81
N GLY A 185 6.14 9.40 -7.97
CA GLY A 185 5.05 10.31 -7.63
C GLY A 185 4.16 9.86 -6.46
N THR A 186 4.53 8.80 -5.73
CA THR A 186 3.70 8.23 -4.65
C THR A 186 3.76 9.10 -3.38
N PRO A 187 2.62 9.51 -2.79
CA PRO A 187 2.57 10.18 -1.48
C PRO A 187 2.88 9.24 -0.30
N PRO A 188 3.40 9.74 0.83
CA PRO A 188 3.77 8.90 1.98
C PRO A 188 2.61 8.08 2.56
N GLU A 189 1.43 8.68 2.70
CA GLU A 189 0.23 8.02 3.20
C GLU A 189 -0.21 6.85 2.30
N VAL A 190 -0.04 7.00 0.98
CA VAL A 190 -0.35 5.95 -0.01
C VAL A 190 0.64 4.81 0.11
N SER A 191 1.96 5.09 0.09
CA SER A 191 2.95 4.02 0.20
C SER A 191 2.85 3.27 1.52
N ALA A 192 2.62 3.99 2.63
CA ALA A 192 2.49 3.38 3.95
C ALA A 192 1.29 2.43 3.99
N LEU A 193 0.13 2.87 3.50
CA LEU A 193 -1.07 2.04 3.43
C LEU A 193 -0.85 0.82 2.54
N VAL A 194 -0.32 0.99 1.33
CA VAL A 194 -0.12 -0.10 0.37
C VAL A 194 0.84 -1.15 0.90
N LEU A 195 2.02 -0.74 1.38
CA LEU A 195 3.05 -1.68 1.85
C LEU A 195 2.63 -2.37 3.15
N TRP A 196 2.00 -1.63 4.07
CA TRP A 196 1.44 -2.24 5.26
C TRP A 196 0.36 -3.25 4.89
N SER A 197 -0.61 -2.90 4.04
CA SER A 197 -1.65 -3.84 3.61
C SER A 197 -1.09 -5.09 2.94
N LEU A 198 -0.03 -4.95 2.12
CA LEU A 198 0.61 -6.05 1.40
C LEU A 198 1.42 -7.02 2.27
N GLY A 199 1.63 -6.71 3.56
CA GLY A 199 2.28 -7.65 4.48
C GLY A 199 3.53 -7.12 5.19
N ALA A 200 3.95 -5.88 4.96
CA ALA A 200 5.08 -5.28 5.68
C ALA A 200 4.76 -5.19 7.18
N ASP A 201 5.69 -5.62 8.03
CA ASP A 201 5.53 -5.59 9.48
C ASP A 201 5.83 -4.18 10.04
N VAL A 202 6.70 -3.45 9.35
CA VAL A 202 7.01 -2.03 9.59
C VAL A 202 7.07 -1.34 8.24
N VAL A 203 6.46 -0.17 8.11
CA VAL A 203 6.63 0.71 6.94
C VAL A 203 7.53 1.89 7.31
N GLY A 204 8.12 2.58 6.36
CA GLY A 204 8.99 3.69 6.75
C GLY A 204 9.49 4.57 5.64
N ALA A 205 10.39 5.45 6.02
CA ALA A 205 11.09 6.31 5.09
C ALA A 205 12.54 6.54 5.52
N ASN A 206 13.42 6.55 4.53
CA ASN A 206 14.83 6.81 4.74
C ASN A 206 15.44 7.61 3.59
N CYS A 207 16.60 8.22 3.88
CA CYS A 207 17.41 8.96 2.91
C CYS A 207 16.67 10.15 2.25
N SER A 208 17.26 10.70 1.19
CA SER A 208 16.84 11.84 0.35
C SER A 208 16.67 13.20 1.04
N MET A 209 16.21 13.25 2.30
CA MET A 209 16.02 14.49 3.05
C MET A 209 16.66 14.42 4.44
N GLY A 210 16.94 15.59 5.02
CA GLY A 210 17.32 15.73 6.42
C GLY A 210 16.12 15.59 7.38
N SER A 211 16.36 15.83 8.67
CA SER A 211 15.39 15.45 9.70
C SER A 211 14.02 16.14 9.58
N GLU A 212 13.98 17.42 9.23
CA GLU A 212 12.73 18.17 9.08
C GLU A 212 11.87 17.62 7.93
N GLY A 213 12.50 17.25 6.81
CA GLY A 213 11.79 16.65 5.67
C GLY A 213 11.14 15.32 6.03
N LEU A 214 11.88 14.44 6.71
CA LEU A 214 11.36 13.14 7.16
C LEU A 214 10.31 13.28 8.27
N TYR A 215 10.35 14.35 9.07
CA TYR A 215 9.27 14.63 10.03
C TYR A 215 7.93 14.82 9.31
N ARG A 216 7.93 15.64 8.24
CA ARG A 216 6.73 15.89 7.42
C ARG A 216 6.25 14.64 6.68
N VAL A 217 7.18 13.77 6.28
CA VAL A 217 6.84 12.45 5.72
C VAL A 217 6.17 11.58 6.77
N LEU A 218 6.73 11.49 7.98
CA LEU A 218 6.14 10.72 9.09
C LEU A 218 4.73 11.21 9.44
N GLU A 219 4.49 12.52 9.48
CA GLU A 219 3.15 13.09 9.73
C GLU A 219 2.12 12.51 8.75
N LYS A 220 2.49 12.41 7.48
CA LYS A 220 1.63 11.81 6.44
C LYS A 220 1.51 10.30 6.57
N MET A 221 2.60 9.59 6.83
CA MET A 221 2.58 8.12 6.95
C MET A 221 1.70 7.64 8.11
N THR A 222 1.63 8.38 9.21
CA THR A 222 0.79 8.02 10.36
C THR A 222 -0.70 7.93 10.01
N LEU A 223 -1.15 8.65 8.98
CA LEU A 223 -2.54 8.62 8.48
C LEU A 223 -2.95 7.25 7.91
N SER A 224 -1.97 6.40 7.54
CA SER A 224 -2.24 5.05 7.04
C SER A 224 -2.78 4.08 8.09
N GLY A 225 -2.61 4.39 9.38
CA GLY A 225 -2.95 3.48 10.48
C GLY A 225 -2.00 2.28 10.62
N ALA A 226 -0.87 2.27 9.90
CA ALA A 226 0.16 1.26 10.08
C ALA A 226 0.70 1.32 11.53
N PRO A 227 0.78 0.17 12.25
CA PRO A 227 1.06 0.19 13.68
C PRO A 227 2.50 0.59 14.02
N TYR A 228 3.45 0.31 13.11
CA TYR A 228 4.87 0.54 13.30
C TYR A 228 5.45 1.27 12.10
N ILE A 229 6.15 2.38 12.37
CA ILE A 229 6.82 3.20 11.36
C ILE A 229 8.30 3.34 11.69
N SER A 230 9.17 3.18 10.69
CA SER A 230 10.62 3.41 10.76
C SER A 230 11.03 4.69 10.05
N ILE A 231 11.87 5.53 10.67
CA ILE A 231 12.36 6.79 10.08
C ILE A 231 13.87 6.93 10.25
N GLN A 232 14.59 7.11 9.14
CA GLN A 232 16.05 7.23 9.08
C GLN A 232 16.47 8.38 8.14
N PRO A 233 16.46 9.64 8.58
CA PRO A 233 16.84 10.79 7.77
C PRO A 233 18.34 10.80 7.45
N ASN A 234 18.74 11.54 6.42
CA ASN A 234 20.14 11.95 6.26
C ASN A 234 20.54 12.91 7.39
N ALA A 235 21.84 13.06 7.64
CA ALA A 235 22.37 14.12 8.52
C ALA A 235 22.32 15.50 7.82
N GLY A 236 21.11 15.93 7.47
CA GLY A 236 20.85 17.14 6.71
C GLY A 236 20.87 16.92 5.19
N MET A 237 20.53 17.98 4.46
CA MET A 237 20.64 17.97 2.99
C MET A 237 22.11 18.02 2.58
N PRO A 238 22.54 17.19 1.61
CA PRO A 238 23.92 17.22 1.17
C PRO A 238 24.26 18.57 0.53
N ILE A 239 25.37 19.16 0.95
CA ILE A 239 25.95 20.37 0.36
C ILE A 239 27.32 20.05 -0.24
N ILE A 240 27.67 20.74 -1.32
CA ILE A 240 29.02 20.65 -1.89
C ILE A 240 29.82 21.84 -1.39
N GLU A 241 30.83 21.56 -0.56
CA GLU A 241 31.78 22.57 -0.08
C GLU A 241 33.19 22.14 -0.45
N ASN A 242 33.94 23.03 -1.11
CA ASN A 242 35.32 22.75 -1.56
C ASN A 242 35.48 21.45 -2.38
N GLY A 243 34.47 21.13 -3.20
CA GLY A 243 34.45 19.90 -4.02
C GLY A 243 34.20 18.62 -3.23
N ARG A 244 33.83 18.71 -1.95
CA ARG A 244 33.47 17.57 -1.09
C ARG A 244 31.99 17.62 -0.75
N LEU A 245 31.36 16.45 -0.74
CA LEU A 245 29.99 16.29 -0.26
C LEU A 245 30.00 16.31 1.27
N LEU A 246 29.26 17.24 1.87
CA LEU A 246 29.10 17.38 3.32
C LEU A 246 27.63 17.28 3.71
N TYR A 247 27.40 16.82 4.92
CA TYR A 247 26.11 16.68 5.55
C TYR A 247 26.14 17.56 6.82
N PRO A 248 25.40 18.67 6.85
CA PRO A 248 25.64 19.75 7.82
C PRO A 248 24.95 19.52 9.17
N GLU A 249 23.96 18.63 9.25
CA GLU A 249 23.19 18.43 10.48
C GLU A 249 24.04 17.73 11.53
N THR A 250 24.00 18.25 12.75
CA THR A 250 24.80 17.77 13.89
C THR A 250 24.12 16.60 14.61
N PRO A 251 24.87 15.83 15.42
CA PRO A 251 24.29 14.82 16.30
C PRO A 251 23.17 15.34 17.20
N GLU A 252 23.32 16.54 17.76
CA GLU A 252 22.34 17.16 18.64
C GLU A 252 21.04 17.52 17.91
N GLU A 253 21.14 18.13 16.72
CA GLU A 253 19.97 18.48 15.90
C GLU A 253 19.17 17.24 15.49
N LEU A 254 19.85 16.19 15.07
CA LEU A 254 19.21 14.94 14.67
C LEU A 254 18.55 14.24 15.87
N ALA A 255 19.19 14.28 17.04
CA ALA A 255 18.62 13.75 18.28
C ALA A 255 17.35 14.49 18.73
N ASP A 256 17.32 15.82 18.59
CA ASP A 256 16.12 16.63 18.86
C ASP A 256 14.94 16.22 17.96
N PHE A 257 15.21 15.90 16.70
CA PHE A 257 14.19 15.36 15.80
C PHE A 257 13.80 13.92 16.11
N ALA A 258 14.72 13.07 16.57
CA ALA A 258 14.40 11.71 17.00
C ALA A 258 13.32 11.68 18.09
N VAL A 259 13.40 12.59 19.06
CA VAL A 259 12.35 12.77 20.09
C VAL A 259 11.01 13.14 19.46
N LYS A 260 11.01 14.02 18.46
CA LYS A 260 9.78 14.41 17.73
C LYS A 260 9.20 13.23 16.94
N TYR A 261 10.03 12.42 16.30
CA TYR A 261 9.59 11.22 15.58
C TYR A 261 8.90 10.23 16.50
N VAL A 262 9.49 9.93 17.66
CA VAL A 262 8.89 9.02 18.64
C VAL A 262 7.54 9.53 19.11
N ARG A 263 7.44 10.83 19.45
CA ARG A 263 6.18 11.45 19.86
C ARG A 263 5.10 11.35 18.79
N LEU A 264 5.48 11.41 17.52
CA LEU A 264 4.58 11.33 16.38
C LEU A 264 4.18 9.89 16.01
N GLY A 265 4.89 8.87 16.52
CA GLY A 265 4.53 7.46 16.32
C GLY A 265 5.63 6.58 15.70
N ALA A 266 6.85 7.10 15.51
CA ALA A 266 7.97 6.27 15.05
C ALA A 266 8.28 5.17 16.08
N SER A 267 8.36 3.93 15.61
CA SER A 267 8.71 2.75 16.39
C SER A 267 10.18 2.35 16.20
N ILE A 268 10.79 2.78 15.10
CA ILE A 268 12.22 2.64 14.82
C ILE A 268 12.73 4.01 14.40
N VAL A 269 13.82 4.47 15.00
CA VAL A 269 14.51 5.70 14.62
C VAL A 269 15.98 5.39 14.38
N GLY A 270 16.56 5.97 13.34
CA GLY A 270 17.99 5.85 13.07
C GLY A 270 18.45 6.99 12.17
N SER A 271 19.46 6.73 11.36
CA SER A 271 19.97 7.75 10.43
C SER A 271 20.54 7.10 9.18
N CYS A 272 20.63 7.87 8.09
CA CYS A 272 21.11 7.41 6.79
C CYS A 272 22.36 8.22 6.38
N CYS A 273 22.50 8.65 5.13
CA CYS A 273 23.71 9.26 4.59
C CYS A 273 24.21 10.46 5.41
N GLY A 274 25.53 10.53 5.59
CA GLY A 274 26.20 11.60 6.34
C GLY A 274 26.30 11.37 7.84
N SER A 275 25.48 10.47 8.39
CA SER A 275 25.52 10.12 9.81
C SER A 275 26.76 9.29 10.19
N THR A 276 27.01 9.24 11.49
CA THR A 276 28.17 8.60 12.11
C THR A 276 27.75 7.97 13.46
N PRO A 277 28.61 7.17 14.11
CA PRO A 277 28.33 6.64 15.45
C PRO A 277 28.00 7.72 16.49
N GLU A 278 28.53 8.95 16.34
CA GLU A 278 28.18 10.08 17.22
C GLU A 278 26.69 10.45 17.11
N HIS A 279 26.12 10.40 15.90
CA HIS A 279 24.69 10.66 15.67
C HIS A 279 23.84 9.57 16.32
N THR A 280 24.15 8.29 16.09
CA THR A 280 23.46 7.16 16.71
C THR A 280 23.50 7.25 18.24
N LYS A 281 24.63 7.66 18.81
CA LYS A 281 24.77 7.86 20.26
C LYS A 281 23.89 9.00 20.77
N ALA A 282 23.82 10.11 20.05
CA ALA A 282 22.95 11.23 20.41
C ALA A 282 21.46 10.81 20.36
N ILE A 283 21.03 10.13 19.29
CA ILE A 283 19.67 9.57 19.16
C ILE A 283 19.37 8.63 20.34
N SER A 284 20.23 7.63 20.55
CA SER A 284 20.03 6.59 21.57
C SER A 284 19.91 7.19 22.97
N ASN A 285 20.71 8.20 23.29
CA ASN A 285 20.61 8.91 24.58
C ASN A 285 19.32 9.75 24.68
N ALA A 286 18.93 10.44 23.61
CA ALA A 286 17.77 11.33 23.62
C ALA A 286 16.43 10.59 23.75
N ILE A 287 16.30 9.40 23.14
CA ILE A 287 15.05 8.64 23.17
C ILE A 287 15.00 7.54 24.25
N ARG A 288 16.07 7.37 25.02
CA ARG A 288 16.16 6.34 26.07
C ARG A 288 15.04 6.51 27.09
N GLY A 289 14.25 5.45 27.28
CA GLY A 289 13.16 5.43 28.27
C GLY A 289 11.92 6.21 27.86
N MET A 290 11.85 6.72 26.62
CA MET A 290 10.61 7.27 26.09
C MET A 290 9.58 6.15 25.90
N GLU A 291 8.33 6.47 26.25
CA GLU A 291 7.20 5.61 25.91
C GLU A 291 6.90 5.72 24.41
N LYS A 292 6.45 4.61 23.85
CA LYS A 292 6.03 4.53 22.47
C LYS A 292 4.66 5.17 22.27
N THR A 293 4.55 6.08 21.31
CA THR A 293 3.23 6.57 20.85
C THR A 293 2.57 5.52 19.96
N ARG A 294 1.34 5.12 20.32
CA ARG A 294 0.52 4.21 19.51
C ARG A 294 -0.20 5.00 18.41
N ILE A 295 -0.12 4.49 17.17
CA ILE A 295 -0.93 4.98 16.05
C ILE A 295 -2.31 4.34 16.14
N GLU A 296 -3.35 5.15 16.24
CA GLU A 296 -4.75 4.67 16.29
C GLU A 296 -5.30 4.45 14.88
N ARG A 297 -6.01 3.33 14.69
CA ARG A 297 -6.78 3.11 13.47
C ARG A 297 -8.11 3.85 13.56
N ARG A 298 -8.51 4.48 12.45
CA ARG A 298 -9.82 5.13 12.32
C ARG A 298 -10.92 4.07 12.34
N SER A 299 -11.95 4.29 13.14
CA SER A 299 -13.19 3.49 13.09
C SER A 299 -14.01 3.85 11.84
N SER A 300 -14.80 2.90 11.33
CA SER A 300 -15.71 3.13 10.20
C SER A 300 -15.02 3.80 9.00
N TYR A 301 -13.85 3.26 8.67
CA TYR A 301 -12.94 3.77 7.67
C TYR A 301 -12.40 2.62 6.84
N SER A 302 -12.36 2.82 5.52
CA SER A 302 -11.69 1.94 4.58
C SER A 302 -11.02 2.81 3.53
N ALA A 303 -9.91 2.33 2.98
CA ALA A 303 -9.23 3.04 1.92
C ALA A 303 -8.56 2.10 0.94
N PHE A 304 -8.65 2.43 -0.35
CA PHE A 304 -7.94 1.76 -1.43
C PHE A 304 -7.26 2.82 -2.30
N THR A 305 -6.29 2.43 -3.12
CA THR A 305 -5.41 3.40 -3.79
C THR A 305 -5.09 2.96 -5.21
N SER A 306 -4.82 3.94 -6.08
CA SER A 306 -3.89 3.75 -7.20
C SER A 306 -2.46 4.04 -6.75
N ARG A 307 -1.54 4.32 -7.68
CA ARG A 307 -0.14 4.65 -7.33
C ARG A 307 -0.05 5.95 -6.56
N THR A 308 -0.83 6.96 -6.94
CA THR A 308 -0.70 8.32 -6.40
C THR A 308 -1.97 8.88 -5.79
N ARG A 309 -3.11 8.18 -5.91
CA ARG A 309 -4.39 8.62 -5.33
C ARG A 309 -4.86 7.69 -4.23
N LEU A 310 -5.25 8.29 -3.10
CA LEU A 310 -5.93 7.66 -1.99
C LEU A 310 -7.44 7.86 -2.13
N ILE A 311 -8.21 6.78 -2.11
CA ILE A 311 -9.67 6.81 -2.06
C ILE A 311 -10.10 6.37 -0.68
N GLU A 312 -10.69 7.30 0.06
CA GLU A 312 -11.19 7.07 1.42
C GLU A 312 -12.70 6.87 1.40
N ILE A 313 -13.17 5.87 2.13
CA ILE A 313 -14.59 5.62 2.39
C ILE A 313 -14.80 5.66 3.90
N SER A 314 -15.65 6.57 4.34
CA SER A 314 -15.97 6.74 5.75
C SER A 314 -17.35 7.37 5.92
N LYS A 315 -17.95 7.17 7.09
CA LYS A 315 -19.24 7.76 7.46
C LYS A 315 -19.25 9.29 7.46
N ASP A 316 -18.09 9.90 7.70
CA ASP A 316 -17.91 11.36 7.81
C ASP A 316 -17.48 12.01 6.47
N LEU A 317 -17.35 11.23 5.41
CA LEU A 317 -16.96 11.71 4.09
C LEU A 317 -18.16 11.73 3.13
N PRO A 318 -18.09 12.54 2.06
CA PRO A 318 -18.99 12.40 0.94
C PRO A 318 -18.97 10.98 0.38
N ILE A 319 -20.12 10.52 -0.11
CA ILE A 319 -20.31 9.21 -0.73
C ILE A 319 -19.36 9.05 -1.90
N THR A 320 -18.62 7.94 -1.87
CA THR A 320 -17.65 7.60 -2.90
C THR A 320 -18.36 7.00 -4.11
N VAL A 321 -18.22 7.65 -5.25
CA VAL A 321 -18.77 7.18 -6.54
C VAL A 321 -17.75 6.33 -7.26
N ILE A 322 -18.16 5.14 -7.66
CA ILE A 322 -17.41 4.20 -8.49
C ILE A 322 -18.13 4.13 -9.85
N GLY A 323 -17.39 4.34 -10.93
CA GLY A 323 -17.94 4.33 -12.29
C GLY A 323 -18.21 2.92 -12.79
N GLU A 324 -19.38 2.68 -13.38
CA GLU A 324 -19.85 1.35 -13.81
C GLU A 324 -19.66 1.02 -15.31
N LYS A 325 -19.21 1.97 -16.14
CA LYS A 325 -19.28 1.81 -17.61
C LYS A 325 -18.27 0.82 -18.19
N LEU A 326 -17.17 0.50 -17.50
CA LEU A 326 -16.23 -0.54 -17.94
C LEU A 326 -16.76 -1.93 -17.60
N ASN A 327 -17.90 -2.25 -18.20
CA ASN A 327 -18.63 -3.48 -18.00
C ASN A 327 -18.95 -4.12 -19.36
N ALA A 328 -18.57 -5.39 -19.57
CA ALA A 328 -18.74 -6.11 -20.83
C ALA A 328 -20.20 -6.24 -21.30
N TYR A 329 -21.18 -6.03 -20.41
CA TYR A 329 -22.60 -5.98 -20.75
C TYR A 329 -23.08 -4.61 -21.22
N ALA A 330 -22.32 -3.54 -20.99
CA ALA A 330 -22.63 -2.20 -21.49
C ALA A 330 -22.32 -2.11 -22.99
N GLU A 331 -23.27 -1.55 -23.77
CA GLU A 331 -23.20 -1.54 -25.24
C GLU A 331 -21.95 -0.85 -25.79
N GLU A 332 -21.56 0.27 -25.17
CA GLU A 332 -20.35 1.02 -25.52
C GLU A 332 -19.06 0.24 -25.22
N CYS A 333 -18.94 -0.32 -24.02
CA CYS A 333 -17.78 -1.13 -23.63
C CYS A 333 -17.68 -2.39 -24.49
N LYS A 334 -18.81 -3.07 -24.75
CA LYS A 334 -18.85 -4.23 -25.63
C LYS A 334 -18.32 -3.90 -27.03
N ARG A 335 -18.73 -2.76 -27.60
CA ARG A 335 -18.22 -2.30 -28.91
C ARG A 335 -16.70 -2.13 -28.90
N LEU A 336 -16.15 -1.51 -27.85
CA LEU A 336 -14.70 -1.29 -27.70
C LEU A 336 -13.93 -2.61 -27.53
N LEU A 337 -14.49 -3.56 -26.77
CA LEU A 337 -13.94 -4.90 -26.59
C LEU A 337 -13.90 -5.67 -27.92
N SER A 338 -15.00 -5.66 -28.68
CA SER A 338 -15.05 -6.34 -29.98
C SER A 338 -14.09 -5.74 -31.01
N SER A 339 -13.79 -4.43 -30.92
CA SER A 339 -12.77 -3.77 -31.76
C SER A 339 -11.36 -3.80 -31.19
N LYS A 340 -11.14 -4.41 -30.01
CA LYS A 340 -9.86 -4.41 -29.27
C LYS A 340 -9.26 -3.01 -29.07
N ASP A 341 -10.13 -2.03 -28.82
CA ASP A 341 -9.76 -0.62 -28.67
C ASP A 341 -9.43 -0.29 -27.21
N ILE A 342 -8.18 -0.57 -26.81
CA ILE A 342 -7.70 -0.32 -25.44
C ILE A 342 -7.69 1.18 -25.11
N ASP A 343 -7.29 2.03 -26.06
CA ASP A 343 -7.28 3.48 -25.88
C ASP A 343 -8.70 4.01 -25.60
N GLY A 344 -9.70 3.50 -26.34
CA GLY A 344 -11.10 3.81 -26.09
C GLY A 344 -11.59 3.35 -24.72
N LEU A 345 -11.15 2.20 -24.21
CA LEU A 345 -11.48 1.75 -22.85
C LEU A 345 -10.86 2.66 -21.78
N VAL A 346 -9.61 3.09 -21.99
CA VAL A 346 -8.92 4.03 -21.09
C VAL A 346 -9.63 5.38 -21.07
N GLU A 347 -10.04 5.90 -22.23
CA GLU A 347 -10.78 7.16 -22.31
C GLU A 347 -12.17 7.02 -21.67
N LEU A 348 -12.88 5.91 -21.88
CA LEU A 348 -14.16 5.64 -21.19
C LEU A 348 -14.00 5.61 -19.65
N GLY A 349 -12.88 5.10 -19.14
CA GLY A 349 -12.53 5.22 -17.72
C GLY A 349 -12.28 6.67 -17.28
N ARG A 350 -11.55 7.45 -18.08
CA ARG A 350 -11.24 8.85 -17.79
C ARG A 350 -12.48 9.74 -17.83
N GLU A 351 -13.38 9.54 -18.77
CA GLU A 351 -14.66 10.26 -18.86
C GLU A 351 -15.49 10.08 -17.57
N GLN A 352 -15.49 8.88 -17.01
CA GLN A 352 -16.18 8.61 -15.75
C GLN A 352 -15.54 9.35 -14.56
N ILE A 353 -14.19 9.43 -14.51
CA ILE A 353 -13.49 10.24 -13.51
C ILE A 353 -13.83 11.74 -13.68
N GLN A 354 -13.92 12.24 -14.92
CA GLN A 354 -14.36 13.61 -15.21
C GLN A 354 -15.82 13.84 -14.80
N GLY A 355 -16.68 12.83 -14.93
CA GLY A 355 -18.07 12.83 -14.43
C GLY A 355 -18.20 12.85 -12.91
N GLY A 356 -17.10 12.59 -12.18
CA GLY A 356 -17.05 12.67 -10.72
C GLY A 356 -16.82 11.34 -10.01
N ALA A 357 -16.61 10.24 -10.75
CA ALA A 357 -16.17 8.99 -10.15
C ALA A 357 -14.78 9.15 -9.51
N LYS A 358 -14.56 8.44 -8.40
CA LYS A 358 -13.29 8.38 -7.68
C LYS A 358 -12.47 7.16 -8.09
N ALA A 359 -13.15 6.09 -8.50
CA ALA A 359 -12.58 4.85 -8.99
C ALA A 359 -13.47 4.27 -10.09
N ILE A 360 -12.96 3.30 -10.84
CA ILE A 360 -13.68 2.64 -11.93
C ILE A 360 -13.79 1.15 -11.63
N ASP A 361 -15.02 0.64 -11.66
CA ASP A 361 -15.31 -0.79 -11.62
C ASP A 361 -15.01 -1.41 -12.99
N ILE A 362 -14.25 -2.51 -13.00
CA ILE A 362 -13.85 -3.20 -14.22
C ILE A 362 -14.38 -4.63 -14.25
N HIS A 363 -15.44 -4.84 -15.04
CA HIS A 363 -16.04 -6.14 -15.30
C HIS A 363 -15.90 -6.47 -16.79
N LEU A 364 -14.79 -7.12 -17.19
CA LEU A 364 -14.43 -7.28 -18.60
C LEU A 364 -14.57 -8.71 -19.15
N ALA A 365 -15.09 -9.63 -18.33
CA ALA A 365 -15.31 -11.01 -18.73
C ALA A 365 -16.27 -11.10 -19.93
N SER A 366 -15.77 -11.61 -21.06
CA SER A 366 -16.56 -11.83 -22.28
C SER A 366 -15.97 -12.98 -23.09
N PRO A 367 -16.80 -13.82 -23.75
CA PRO A 367 -16.31 -14.88 -24.63
C PRO A 367 -15.43 -14.40 -25.79
N GLU A 368 -15.47 -13.10 -26.11
CA GLU A 368 -14.80 -12.50 -27.27
C GLU A 368 -13.33 -12.12 -27.00
N VAL A 369 -12.87 -12.12 -25.74
CA VAL A 369 -11.56 -11.60 -25.34
C VAL A 369 -10.82 -12.52 -24.37
N ASN A 370 -9.49 -12.46 -24.38
CA ASN A 370 -8.68 -13.04 -23.31
C ASN A 370 -8.67 -12.06 -22.13
N GLU A 371 -9.49 -12.31 -21.12
CA GLU A 371 -9.67 -11.42 -19.95
C GLU A 371 -8.33 -11.11 -19.26
N LYS A 372 -7.45 -12.11 -19.12
CA LYS A 372 -6.15 -11.96 -18.45
C LYS A 372 -5.24 -10.97 -19.17
N GLU A 373 -5.11 -11.11 -20.48
CA GLU A 373 -4.29 -10.21 -21.31
C GLU A 373 -4.88 -8.80 -21.31
N LEU A 374 -6.20 -8.68 -21.49
CA LEU A 374 -6.91 -7.41 -21.49
C LEU A 374 -6.76 -6.66 -20.18
N VAL A 375 -7.04 -7.31 -19.03
CA VAL A 375 -6.91 -6.69 -17.71
C VAL A 375 -5.47 -6.24 -17.45
N ARG A 376 -4.48 -7.04 -17.87
CA ARG A 376 -3.06 -6.68 -17.75
C ARG A 376 -2.75 -5.39 -18.53
N GLU A 377 -3.16 -5.33 -19.80
CA GLU A 377 -2.96 -4.17 -20.66
C GLU A 377 -3.68 -2.93 -20.10
N LEU A 378 -4.90 -3.08 -19.62
CA LEU A 378 -5.71 -2.00 -19.06
C LEU A 378 -5.05 -1.40 -17.80
N ILE A 379 -4.56 -2.24 -16.89
CA ILE A 379 -3.83 -1.82 -15.70
C ILE A 379 -2.56 -1.05 -16.10
N ILE A 380 -1.80 -1.53 -17.07
CA ILE A 380 -0.59 -0.86 -17.57
C ILE A 380 -0.92 0.51 -18.17
N ASN A 381 -1.95 0.60 -19.01
CA ASN A 381 -2.33 1.86 -19.66
C ASN A 381 -2.89 2.88 -18.66
N PHE A 382 -3.71 2.48 -17.70
CA PHE A 382 -4.19 3.40 -16.65
C PHE A 382 -3.05 3.96 -15.78
N GLN A 383 -1.99 3.17 -15.56
CA GLN A 383 -0.79 3.65 -14.87
C GLN A 383 -0.03 4.72 -15.65
N GLN A 384 -0.11 4.69 -16.99
CA GLN A 384 0.56 5.66 -17.86
C GLN A 384 -0.29 6.92 -18.10
N PHE A 385 -1.62 6.78 -18.17
CA PHE A 385 -2.50 7.82 -18.73
C PHE A 385 -3.62 8.35 -17.82
N GLY A 386 -3.55 8.18 -16.50
CA GLY A 386 -4.54 8.83 -15.62
C GLY A 386 -4.51 8.49 -14.15
N ASP A 387 -3.63 7.59 -13.71
CA ASP A 387 -3.56 7.06 -12.34
C ASP A 387 -4.95 6.83 -11.73
N VAL A 388 -5.76 6.08 -12.47
CA VAL A 388 -7.16 5.81 -12.17
C VAL A 388 -7.24 4.67 -11.14
N PRO A 389 -7.84 4.88 -9.96
CA PRO A 389 -8.10 3.79 -9.02
C PRO A 389 -9.10 2.79 -9.60
N LEU A 390 -8.82 1.49 -9.44
CA LEU A 390 -9.61 0.42 -10.04
C LEU A 390 -10.28 -0.43 -8.95
N VAL A 391 -11.51 -0.83 -9.23
CA VAL A 391 -12.26 -1.84 -8.49
C VAL A 391 -12.36 -3.06 -9.39
N PHE A 392 -11.81 -4.19 -8.95
CA PHE A 392 -11.70 -5.39 -9.77
C PHE A 392 -12.97 -6.24 -9.64
N ASP A 393 -13.84 -6.18 -10.65
CA ASP A 393 -14.96 -7.10 -10.82
C ASP A 393 -14.55 -8.31 -11.66
N ILE A 394 -13.73 -9.17 -11.03
CA ILE A 394 -13.10 -10.33 -11.67
C ILE A 394 -13.50 -11.59 -10.93
N GLN A 395 -14.02 -12.55 -11.69
CA GLN A 395 -14.60 -13.79 -11.18
C GLN A 395 -13.58 -14.94 -11.14
N ASP A 396 -12.61 -14.92 -12.06
CA ASP A 396 -11.54 -15.92 -12.16
C ASP A 396 -10.39 -15.59 -11.17
N PRO A 397 -10.09 -16.48 -10.20
CA PRO A 397 -9.00 -16.27 -9.25
C PRO A 397 -7.62 -16.09 -9.90
N GLU A 398 -7.32 -16.74 -11.01
CA GLU A 398 -6.03 -16.61 -11.69
C GLU A 398 -5.85 -15.24 -12.36
N VAL A 399 -6.95 -14.72 -12.93
CA VAL A 399 -6.97 -13.36 -13.51
C VAL A 399 -6.85 -12.33 -12.40
N LEU A 400 -7.58 -12.53 -11.30
CA LEU A 400 -7.54 -11.63 -10.14
C LEU A 400 -6.15 -11.62 -9.48
N GLU A 401 -5.53 -12.77 -9.23
CA GLU A 401 -4.18 -12.83 -8.64
C GLU A 401 -3.16 -12.10 -9.53
N MET A 402 -3.24 -12.30 -10.86
CA MET A 402 -2.41 -11.56 -11.80
C MET A 402 -2.61 -10.04 -11.67
N ALA A 403 -3.86 -9.58 -11.65
CA ALA A 403 -4.20 -8.17 -11.49
C ALA A 403 -3.66 -7.59 -10.17
N LEU A 404 -3.88 -8.28 -9.05
CA LEU A 404 -3.41 -7.87 -7.72
C LEU A 404 -1.88 -7.78 -7.64
N ARG A 405 -1.16 -8.70 -8.31
CA ARG A 405 0.31 -8.71 -8.34
C ARG A 405 0.87 -7.48 -9.07
N ILE A 406 0.28 -7.09 -10.21
CA ILE A 406 0.80 -5.99 -11.05
C ILE A 406 0.21 -4.60 -10.73
N TYR A 407 -0.91 -4.53 -9.99
CA TYR A 407 -1.57 -3.27 -9.68
C TYR A 407 -0.80 -2.46 -8.62
N PRO A 408 -0.28 -1.25 -8.93
CA PRO A 408 0.63 -0.50 -8.06
C PRO A 408 -0.10 0.30 -6.99
N GLY A 409 -1.00 -0.35 -6.25
CA GLY A 409 -1.81 0.26 -5.20
C GLY A 409 -2.45 -0.78 -4.29
N ARG A 410 -3.30 -0.32 -3.37
CA ARG A 410 -4.16 -1.19 -2.56
C ARG A 410 -5.45 -1.37 -3.34
N ALA A 411 -5.69 -2.58 -3.84
CA ALA A 411 -6.84 -2.90 -4.68
C ALA A 411 -8.16 -2.91 -3.89
N CYS A 412 -9.27 -2.70 -4.60
CA CYS A 412 -10.61 -3.05 -4.13
C CYS A 412 -11.16 -4.21 -4.99
N ILE A 413 -11.67 -5.26 -4.35
CA ILE A 413 -12.24 -6.44 -5.02
C ILE A 413 -13.75 -6.36 -5.00
N ASN A 414 -14.38 -6.55 -6.16
CA ASN A 414 -15.81 -6.74 -6.35
C ASN A 414 -16.03 -8.16 -6.90
N SER A 415 -16.36 -9.17 -6.11
CA SER A 415 -16.73 -9.14 -4.71
C SER A 415 -16.40 -10.48 -4.07
N ILE A 416 -16.48 -10.50 -2.74
CA ILE A 416 -16.48 -11.72 -1.92
C ILE A 416 -17.90 -12.00 -1.43
N SER A 417 -18.15 -13.23 -0.99
CA SER A 417 -19.42 -13.60 -0.33
C SER A 417 -19.24 -14.92 0.45
N LEU A 418 -20.33 -15.44 1.01
CA LEU A 418 -20.34 -16.76 1.68
C LEU A 418 -20.33 -17.94 0.70
N GLU A 419 -20.49 -17.71 -0.60
CA GLU A 419 -20.51 -18.76 -1.61
C GLU A 419 -19.17 -19.51 -1.68
N ALA A 420 -19.21 -20.83 -1.81
CA ALA A 420 -18.00 -21.66 -1.87
C ALA A 420 -17.09 -21.30 -3.07
N SER A 421 -17.69 -20.81 -4.17
CA SER A 421 -16.95 -20.31 -5.34
C SER A 421 -16.07 -19.09 -5.04
N ARG A 422 -16.28 -18.40 -3.90
CA ARG A 422 -15.53 -17.20 -3.49
C ARG A 422 -14.37 -17.47 -2.54
N GLU A 423 -14.16 -18.71 -2.11
CA GLU A 423 -13.12 -19.02 -1.12
C GLU A 423 -11.71 -18.60 -1.57
N GLU A 424 -11.36 -18.83 -2.84
CA GLU A 424 -10.06 -18.42 -3.38
C GLU A 424 -9.92 -16.89 -3.47
N ILE A 425 -10.99 -16.18 -3.85
CA ILE A 425 -10.99 -14.71 -3.89
C ILE A 425 -10.79 -14.13 -2.48
N ILE A 426 -11.39 -14.75 -1.45
CA ILE A 426 -11.18 -14.34 -0.05
C ILE A 426 -9.73 -14.58 0.38
N LYS A 427 -9.11 -15.70 -0.02
CA LYS A 427 -7.68 -15.95 0.25
C LYS A 427 -6.80 -14.90 -0.42
N LEU A 428 -7.10 -14.53 -1.65
CA LEU A 428 -6.40 -13.46 -2.37
C LEU A 428 -6.59 -12.10 -1.67
N ALA A 429 -7.80 -11.77 -1.24
CA ALA A 429 -8.10 -10.54 -0.50
C ALA A 429 -7.25 -10.40 0.77
N ARG A 430 -7.09 -11.49 1.52
CA ARG A 430 -6.20 -11.54 2.71
C ARG A 430 -4.74 -11.43 2.35
N ARG A 431 -4.29 -12.21 1.36
CA ARG A 431 -2.88 -12.26 0.94
C ARG A 431 -2.36 -10.90 0.48
N TYR A 432 -3.19 -10.14 -0.24
CA TYR A 432 -2.82 -8.84 -0.80
C TYR A 432 -3.31 -7.64 0.04
N GLY A 433 -4.04 -7.87 1.13
CA GLY A 433 -4.56 -6.83 2.03
C GLY A 433 -5.49 -5.83 1.33
N THR A 434 -6.47 -6.31 0.59
CA THR A 434 -7.32 -5.45 -0.25
C THR A 434 -8.44 -4.78 0.53
N VAL A 435 -9.19 -3.89 -0.11
CA VAL A 435 -10.58 -3.66 0.26
C VAL A 435 -11.42 -4.72 -0.45
N ALA A 436 -12.46 -5.25 0.18
CA ALA A 436 -13.36 -6.22 -0.42
C ALA A 436 -14.81 -5.80 -0.25
N ILE A 437 -15.53 -5.71 -1.37
CA ILE A 437 -16.98 -5.57 -1.38
C ILE A 437 -17.55 -6.95 -1.08
N ALA A 438 -18.30 -7.06 0.00
CA ALA A 438 -18.90 -8.30 0.48
C ALA A 438 -20.39 -8.31 0.13
N LEU A 439 -20.76 -9.13 -0.84
CA LEU A 439 -22.16 -9.39 -1.14
C LEU A 439 -22.79 -10.18 0.01
N THR A 440 -23.95 -9.73 0.46
CA THR A 440 -24.72 -10.40 1.53
C THR A 440 -25.50 -11.64 1.04
N THR A 441 -24.92 -12.39 0.08
CA THR A 441 -25.50 -13.65 -0.40
C THR A 441 -25.31 -14.78 0.62
N GLY A 442 -26.25 -15.72 0.63
CA GLY A 442 -26.13 -16.95 1.42
C GLY A 442 -25.21 -17.96 0.72
N ARG A 443 -24.84 -19.03 1.42
CA ARG A 443 -23.95 -20.07 0.89
C ARG A 443 -24.52 -20.81 -0.33
N GLU A 444 -25.82 -21.07 -0.32
CA GLU A 444 -26.50 -21.93 -1.31
C GLU A 444 -27.58 -21.17 -2.10
N ARG A 445 -28.08 -20.06 -1.57
CA ARG A 445 -29.17 -19.29 -2.18
C ARG A 445 -29.06 -17.80 -1.89
N LEU A 446 -29.77 -17.03 -2.71
CA LEU A 446 -29.99 -15.60 -2.48
C LEU A 446 -30.86 -15.37 -1.23
N PRO A 447 -30.64 -14.27 -0.50
CA PRO A 447 -31.42 -13.96 0.69
C PRO A 447 -32.87 -13.59 0.33
N GLU A 448 -33.82 -14.03 1.16
CA GLU A 448 -35.25 -13.78 0.94
C GLU A 448 -35.71 -12.42 1.50
N ASP A 449 -35.03 -11.89 2.52
CA ASP A 449 -35.43 -10.66 3.20
C ASP A 449 -34.23 -9.85 3.77
N GLY A 450 -34.51 -8.79 4.52
CA GLY A 450 -33.49 -7.94 5.12
C GLY A 450 -32.75 -8.61 6.28
N GLU A 451 -33.41 -9.47 7.05
CA GLU A 451 -32.80 -10.17 8.18
C GLU A 451 -31.77 -11.19 7.72
N GLU A 452 -32.06 -11.90 6.63
CA GLU A 452 -31.12 -12.84 6.03
C GLU A 452 -29.89 -12.12 5.44
N ARG A 453 -30.07 -10.98 4.77
CA ARG A 453 -28.96 -10.13 4.31
C ARG A 453 -28.07 -9.69 5.47
N ILE A 454 -28.67 -9.23 6.56
CA ILE A 454 -27.97 -8.80 7.77
C ILE A 454 -27.13 -9.96 8.33
N LYS A 455 -27.75 -11.11 8.53
CA LYS A 455 -27.08 -12.32 9.04
C LYS A 455 -25.92 -12.74 8.13
N ASN A 456 -26.11 -12.72 6.82
CA ASN A 456 -25.06 -13.06 5.87
C ASN A 456 -23.90 -12.06 5.93
N GLY A 457 -24.19 -10.76 6.01
CA GLY A 457 -23.17 -9.73 6.17
C GLY A 457 -22.35 -9.88 7.44
N GLU A 458 -22.99 -10.13 8.58
CA GLU A 458 -22.30 -10.41 9.85
C GLU A 458 -21.45 -11.68 9.79
N ASN A 459 -21.93 -12.73 9.12
CA ASN A 459 -21.16 -13.94 8.90
C ASN A 459 -19.91 -13.67 8.06
N VAL A 460 -20.01 -12.89 6.97
CA VAL A 460 -18.82 -12.52 6.18
C VAL A 460 -17.84 -11.73 7.02
N LEU A 461 -18.30 -10.74 7.79
CA LEU A 461 -17.44 -9.97 8.70
C LEU A 461 -16.72 -10.87 9.70
N SER A 462 -17.40 -11.87 10.27
CA SER A 462 -16.80 -12.82 11.23
C SER A 462 -15.72 -13.72 10.64
N MET A 463 -15.58 -13.77 9.31
CA MET A 463 -14.49 -14.49 8.65
C MET A 463 -13.15 -13.75 8.77
N PHE A 464 -13.16 -12.43 9.05
CA PHE A 464 -11.95 -11.61 9.15
C PHE A 464 -11.69 -11.22 10.60
N ASP A 465 -10.44 -11.31 11.04
CA ASP A 465 -10.02 -10.94 12.39
C ASP A 465 -9.26 -9.59 12.42
N SER A 466 -8.86 -9.13 13.61
CA SER A 466 -8.19 -7.83 13.78
C SER A 466 -6.78 -7.74 13.15
N ASN A 467 -6.16 -8.89 12.86
CA ASN A 467 -4.86 -9.00 12.20
C ASN A 467 -4.99 -8.98 10.68
N ASP A 468 -6.15 -9.33 10.14
CA ASP A 468 -6.43 -9.18 8.71
C ASP A 468 -6.27 -7.70 8.32
N ARG A 469 -5.60 -7.49 7.19
CA ARG A 469 -5.36 -6.17 6.60
C ARG A 469 -6.35 -5.89 5.47
N THR A 470 -7.46 -6.65 5.46
CA THR A 470 -8.54 -6.56 4.48
C THR A 470 -9.69 -5.77 5.09
N ASP A 471 -10.09 -4.68 4.44
CA ASP A 471 -11.25 -3.89 4.88
C ASP A 471 -12.50 -4.37 4.15
N ILE A 472 -13.61 -4.52 4.86
CA ILE A 472 -14.87 -5.04 4.30
C ILE A 472 -15.89 -3.91 4.12
N ILE A 473 -16.51 -3.85 2.94
CA ILE A 473 -17.63 -2.96 2.63
C ILE A 473 -18.83 -3.85 2.26
N LEU A 474 -19.96 -3.70 2.93
CA LEU A 474 -21.12 -4.58 2.75
C LEU A 474 -22.01 -4.11 1.59
N ASP A 475 -22.34 -5.03 0.68
CA ASP A 475 -23.37 -4.84 -0.35
C ASP A 475 -24.64 -5.63 0.03
N PRO A 476 -25.74 -4.96 0.43
CA PRO A 476 -27.01 -5.59 0.78
C PRO A 476 -27.80 -6.11 -0.42
N LEU A 477 -27.22 -6.15 -1.63
CA LEU A 477 -27.81 -6.60 -2.89
C LEU A 477 -28.99 -5.74 -3.34
N VAL A 478 -28.86 -5.14 -4.51
CA VAL A 478 -29.96 -4.47 -5.21
C VAL A 478 -30.49 -5.40 -6.30
N PHE A 479 -31.75 -5.80 -6.19
CA PHE A 479 -32.47 -6.57 -7.20
C PHE A 479 -33.24 -5.65 -8.16
N SER A 480 -33.65 -6.17 -9.32
CA SER A 480 -34.54 -5.43 -10.21
C SER A 480 -35.96 -5.37 -9.65
N ILE A 481 -36.57 -4.17 -9.69
CA ILE A 481 -37.99 -3.97 -9.38
C ILE A 481 -38.88 -4.85 -10.26
N ALA A 482 -38.48 -5.12 -11.51
CA ALA A 482 -39.28 -5.90 -12.45
C ALA A 482 -39.48 -7.34 -11.98
N THR A 483 -38.51 -7.91 -11.28
CA THR A 483 -38.51 -9.31 -10.86
C THR A 483 -38.83 -9.48 -9.38
N SER A 484 -38.48 -8.50 -8.54
CA SER A 484 -38.51 -8.66 -7.07
C SER A 484 -38.77 -7.33 -6.35
N PRO A 485 -39.94 -6.71 -6.53
CA PRO A 485 -40.23 -5.36 -6.03
C PRO A 485 -40.19 -5.24 -4.51
N GLU A 486 -40.55 -6.29 -3.77
CA GLU A 486 -40.47 -6.35 -2.31
C GLU A 486 -39.03 -6.26 -1.79
N GLN A 487 -38.06 -6.79 -2.55
CA GLN A 487 -36.65 -6.83 -2.15
C GLN A 487 -36.01 -5.45 -1.99
N ILE A 488 -36.52 -4.43 -2.70
CA ILE A 488 -35.98 -3.06 -2.61
C ILE A 488 -36.08 -2.49 -1.19
N ARG A 489 -37.20 -2.77 -0.50
CA ARG A 489 -37.39 -2.34 0.89
C ARG A 489 -36.48 -3.11 1.84
N GLU A 490 -36.22 -4.38 1.54
CA GLU A 490 -35.32 -5.22 2.33
C GLU A 490 -33.85 -4.79 2.20
N THR A 491 -33.42 -4.33 1.03
CA THR A 491 -32.10 -3.68 0.83
C THR A 491 -31.95 -2.44 1.71
N LEU A 492 -32.96 -1.55 1.75
CA LEU A 492 -32.91 -0.34 2.57
C LEU A 492 -32.88 -0.66 4.08
N LYS A 493 -33.61 -1.68 4.52
CA LYS A 493 -33.56 -2.16 5.93
C LYS A 493 -32.15 -2.62 6.30
N ALA A 494 -31.51 -3.43 5.45
CA ALA A 494 -30.15 -3.90 5.68
C ALA A 494 -29.13 -2.75 5.68
N LEU A 495 -29.26 -1.79 4.75
CA LEU A 495 -28.43 -0.57 4.74
C LEU A 495 -28.51 0.19 6.07
N SER A 496 -29.73 0.46 6.55
CA SER A 496 -29.92 1.17 7.83
C SER A 496 -29.30 0.40 8.99
N TYR A 497 -29.51 -0.92 9.04
CA TYR A 497 -28.94 -1.77 10.10
C TYR A 497 -27.41 -1.72 10.14
N PHE A 498 -26.76 -1.83 8.98
CA PHE A 498 -25.32 -1.79 8.87
C PHE A 498 -24.77 -0.40 9.22
N ASN A 499 -25.46 0.65 8.78
CA ASN A 499 -25.10 2.02 9.11
C ASN A 499 -25.14 2.29 10.63
N ASP A 500 -26.20 1.86 11.32
CA ASP A 500 -26.37 2.07 12.77
C ASP A 500 -25.27 1.39 13.61
N ARG A 501 -24.57 0.40 13.03
CA ARG A 501 -23.43 -0.30 13.65
C ARG A 501 -22.07 0.23 13.20
N GLY A 502 -22.05 1.25 12.34
CA GLY A 502 -20.83 1.84 11.80
C GLY A 502 -20.17 1.02 10.71
N TYR A 503 -20.84 0.01 10.14
CA TYR A 503 -20.32 -0.72 8.98
C TYR A 503 -20.45 0.12 7.70
N LEU A 504 -19.43 0.02 6.85
CA LEU A 504 -19.43 0.70 5.55
C LEU A 504 -20.29 -0.08 4.55
N THR A 505 -21.01 0.65 3.71
CA THR A 505 -21.95 0.07 2.75
C THR A 505 -21.73 0.57 1.33
N ILE A 506 -22.08 -0.29 0.38
CA ILE A 506 -22.07 0.00 -1.05
C ILE A 506 -23.30 -0.63 -1.72
N ILE A 507 -23.72 -0.07 -2.87
CA ILE A 507 -24.70 -0.71 -3.74
C ILE A 507 -24.31 -0.58 -5.22
N GLY A 508 -24.64 -1.58 -6.02
CA GLY A 508 -24.76 -1.46 -7.48
C GLY A 508 -26.10 -0.84 -7.88
N LEU A 509 -26.11 0.44 -8.24
CA LEU A 509 -27.35 1.19 -8.42
C LEU A 509 -28.17 0.73 -9.63
N SER A 510 -27.52 0.48 -10.76
CA SER A 510 -28.19 0.25 -12.04
C SER A 510 -29.02 -1.04 -12.11
N ASN A 511 -28.86 -1.95 -11.15
CA ASN A 511 -29.65 -3.17 -11.01
C ASN A 511 -31.12 -2.88 -10.68
N VAL A 512 -31.42 -1.81 -9.93
CA VAL A 512 -32.79 -1.51 -9.45
C VAL A 512 -33.80 -1.37 -10.60
N SER A 513 -33.34 -0.87 -11.74
CA SER A 513 -34.15 -0.52 -12.90
C SER A 513 -33.97 -1.46 -14.09
N PHE A 514 -33.20 -2.54 -13.95
CA PHE A 514 -32.92 -3.44 -15.07
C PHE A 514 -34.21 -4.02 -15.67
N GLY A 515 -34.36 -3.91 -16.99
CA GLY A 515 -35.56 -4.40 -17.71
C GLY A 515 -36.78 -3.46 -17.70
N LEU A 516 -36.67 -2.24 -17.13
CA LEU A 516 -37.77 -1.27 -17.05
C LEU A 516 -37.54 -0.05 -17.96
N PRO A 517 -38.62 0.62 -18.43
CA PRO A 517 -38.51 1.92 -19.09
C PRO A 517 -38.16 3.04 -18.09
N ASN A 518 -37.64 4.17 -18.57
CA ASN A 518 -37.30 5.33 -17.74
C ASN A 518 -36.39 5.01 -16.53
N ARG A 519 -35.41 4.12 -16.75
CA ARG A 519 -34.46 3.64 -15.75
C ARG A 519 -33.84 4.74 -14.88
N SER A 520 -33.48 5.86 -15.51
CA SER A 520 -32.85 7.00 -14.84
C SER A 520 -33.71 7.59 -13.71
N LEU A 521 -35.04 7.62 -13.85
CA LEU A 521 -35.93 8.12 -12.80
C LEU A 521 -35.95 7.19 -11.58
N LEU A 522 -36.02 5.87 -11.82
CA LEU A 522 -36.00 4.86 -10.77
C LEU A 522 -34.65 4.85 -10.04
N ASN A 523 -33.54 4.90 -10.78
CA ASN A 523 -32.19 4.99 -10.21
C ASN A 523 -32.06 6.21 -9.29
N ARG A 524 -32.52 7.39 -9.74
CA ARG A 524 -32.48 8.64 -8.95
C ARG A 524 -33.32 8.55 -7.68
N ALA A 525 -34.55 8.05 -7.78
CA ALA A 525 -35.44 7.92 -6.63
C ALA A 525 -34.88 6.95 -5.59
N PHE A 526 -34.39 5.79 -6.02
CA PHE A 526 -33.80 4.80 -5.12
C PHE A 526 -32.49 5.30 -4.51
N LEU A 527 -31.64 6.01 -5.27
CA LEU A 527 -30.40 6.58 -4.75
C LEU A 527 -30.66 7.52 -3.57
N GLY A 528 -31.62 8.45 -3.70
CA GLY A 528 -31.98 9.34 -2.58
C GLY A 528 -32.42 8.58 -1.33
N MET A 529 -33.19 7.49 -1.50
CA MET A 529 -33.59 6.62 -0.39
C MET A 529 -32.40 5.89 0.23
N ALA A 530 -31.49 5.35 -0.58
CA ALA A 530 -30.31 4.65 -0.09
C ALA A 530 -29.37 5.59 0.68
N VAL A 531 -29.16 6.81 0.18
CA VAL A 531 -28.39 7.86 0.88
C VAL A 531 -29.00 8.16 2.25
N ALA A 532 -30.32 8.27 2.33
CA ALA A 532 -31.02 8.49 3.61
C ALA A 532 -30.92 7.31 4.59
N ASN A 533 -30.63 6.10 4.10
CA ASN A 533 -30.45 4.89 4.91
C ASN A 533 -28.97 4.54 5.16
N GLY A 534 -28.05 5.49 4.92
CA GLY A 534 -26.65 5.36 5.36
C GLY A 534 -25.67 4.76 4.35
N LEU A 535 -25.97 4.86 3.05
CA LEU A 535 -25.07 4.47 1.96
C LEU A 535 -23.73 5.23 1.98
N ASP A 536 -22.58 4.57 1.85
CA ASP A 536 -21.25 5.23 1.93
C ASP A 536 -20.49 5.27 0.61
N SER A 537 -20.82 4.35 -0.29
CA SER A 537 -20.27 4.29 -1.64
C SER A 537 -21.29 3.73 -2.61
N VAL A 538 -21.12 3.95 -3.91
CA VAL A 538 -22.08 3.51 -4.92
C VAL A 538 -21.41 3.25 -6.25
N ILE A 539 -21.76 2.15 -6.91
CA ILE A 539 -21.43 1.86 -8.30
C ILE A 539 -22.58 2.39 -9.16
N LEU A 540 -22.31 3.38 -10.02
CA LEU A 540 -23.29 4.02 -10.89
C LEU A 540 -22.65 4.61 -12.16
N ASP A 541 -23.46 5.10 -13.10
CA ASP A 541 -22.99 5.92 -14.23
C ASP A 541 -22.77 7.39 -13.80
N PRO A 542 -21.50 7.84 -13.64
CA PRO A 542 -21.21 9.21 -13.19
C PRO A 542 -21.43 10.25 -14.30
N THR A 543 -21.70 9.82 -15.54
CA THR A 543 -21.94 10.74 -16.67
C THR A 543 -23.40 11.18 -16.77
N ASP A 544 -24.34 10.53 -16.07
CA ASP A 544 -25.69 11.05 -15.87
C ASP A 544 -25.65 12.21 -14.86
N LYS A 545 -25.56 13.44 -15.40
CA LYS A 545 -25.51 14.66 -14.61
C LYS A 545 -26.66 14.77 -13.59
N ASN A 546 -27.88 14.40 -13.98
CA ASN A 546 -29.03 14.51 -13.08
C ASN A 546 -28.96 13.49 -11.96
N LEU A 547 -28.37 12.31 -12.21
CA LEU A 547 -28.12 11.32 -11.17
C LEU A 547 -27.10 11.83 -10.15
N MET A 548 -26.01 12.41 -10.65
CA MET A 548 -24.99 13.05 -9.80
C MET A 548 -25.54 14.24 -9.01
N ASP A 549 -26.43 15.03 -9.59
CA ASP A 549 -27.05 16.16 -8.91
C ASP A 549 -28.02 15.70 -7.79
N ILE A 550 -28.75 14.60 -7.99
CA ILE A 550 -29.56 13.96 -6.94
C ILE A 550 -28.67 13.43 -5.81
N LEU A 551 -27.56 12.76 -6.14
CA LEU A 551 -26.60 12.28 -5.15
C LEU A 551 -26.06 13.45 -4.30
N TYR A 552 -25.66 14.53 -4.96
CA TYR A 552 -25.10 15.71 -4.31
C TYR A 552 -26.14 16.39 -3.41
N ALA A 553 -27.37 16.60 -3.90
CA ALA A 553 -28.46 17.18 -3.11
C ALA A 553 -28.83 16.31 -1.89
N SER A 554 -28.90 14.99 -2.07
CA SER A 554 -29.22 14.05 -0.99
C SER A 554 -28.16 14.10 0.12
N GLN A 555 -26.88 14.19 -0.23
CA GLN A 555 -25.80 14.29 0.74
C GLN A 555 -25.81 15.60 1.54
N VAL A 556 -26.25 16.72 0.94
CA VAL A 556 -26.42 17.99 1.67
C VAL A 556 -27.56 17.89 2.67
N ILE A 557 -28.67 17.28 2.28
CA ILE A 557 -29.81 17.02 3.19
C ILE A 557 -29.35 16.16 4.38
N MET A 558 -28.52 15.15 4.12
CA MET A 558 -27.96 14.27 5.16
C MET A 558 -26.75 14.87 5.90
N GLY A 559 -26.37 16.13 5.62
CA GLY A 559 -25.28 16.82 6.31
C GLY A 559 -23.86 16.32 5.98
N ARG A 560 -23.69 15.49 4.95
CA ARG A 560 -22.37 14.97 4.52
C ARG A 560 -21.59 15.94 3.62
N ILE A 561 -22.28 16.91 3.02
CA ILE A 561 -21.68 17.99 2.23
C ILE A 561 -22.16 19.32 2.78
N SER A 562 -21.26 20.31 2.85
CA SER A 562 -21.61 21.63 3.35
C SER A 562 -22.58 22.37 2.40
N LEU A 563 -23.48 23.18 2.97
CA LEU A 563 -24.35 24.06 2.18
C LEU A 563 -23.54 25.02 1.29
N LEU A 564 -22.35 25.43 1.73
CA LEU A 564 -21.48 26.30 0.96
C LEU A 564 -20.99 25.62 -0.33
N ASP A 565 -20.60 24.35 -0.25
CA ASP A 565 -20.14 23.59 -1.42
C ASP A 565 -21.28 23.33 -2.40
N TYR A 566 -22.50 23.11 -1.89
CA TYR A 566 -23.71 23.06 -2.72
C TYR A 566 -23.93 24.34 -3.51
N VAL A 567 -23.87 25.49 -2.83
CA VAL A 567 -24.05 26.78 -3.48
C VAL A 567 -22.98 27.02 -4.54
N LYS A 568 -21.72 26.61 -4.30
CA LYS A 568 -20.64 26.74 -5.29
C LYS A 568 -20.83 25.86 -6.53
N ARG A 569 -21.49 24.70 -6.41
CA ARG A 569 -21.70 23.77 -7.53
C ARG A 569 -22.81 24.24 -8.48
N PHE A 570 -23.86 24.86 -7.94
CA PHE A 570 -25.10 25.17 -8.67
C PHE A 570 -25.33 26.67 -8.92
N LYS A 571 -24.39 27.53 -8.55
CA LYS A 571 -24.30 28.92 -9.02
C LYS A 571 -23.20 29.01 -10.07
#